data_AF-A0A9X2RKN8-F1
#
_entry.id   AF-A0A9X2RKN8-F1
#
_cell.length_a   1.000
_cell.length_b   1.000
_cell.length_c   1.000
_cell.angle_alpha   90.00
_cell.angle_beta   90.00
_cell.angle_gamma   90.00
#
_symmetry.space_group_name_H-M   'P 1'
#
loop_
_entity.id
_entity.type
_entity.pdbx_description
1 polymer ?
#
loop_
_entity_poly.entity_id
_entity_poly.type
_entity_poly.pdbx_seq_one_letter_code
_entity_poly.pdbx_strand_id
1 'polypeptide(L)'
;MGAQPIPGRVTAAAEGEVVVFMIGMRINKWRAVRHWLPTLGAMPRMLKELARDPDSGLLGYRALASSLGDRTIVQYWESREKLLAYAADQSKEHRPAWAAFNRRARGSEGSVGIWHETYVVPAGSYESIYVGMPAHGLGAACGTEPVARRGERAAQRFASS
;
A
#
# COMPACT_ATOMS: atom_id res chain seq x y z
N MET A 1 -22.07 7.93 0.76
CA MET A 1 -22.51 6.69 1.43
C MET A 1 -21.28 5.93 1.86
N GLY A 2 -21.21 5.43 3.10
CA GLY A 2 -20.10 4.59 3.55
C GLY A 2 -20.05 3.28 2.76
N ALA A 3 -18.86 2.67 2.64
CA ALA A 3 -18.73 1.35 2.03
C ALA A 3 -19.55 0.32 2.82
N GLN A 4 -20.33 -0.51 2.11
CA GLN A 4 -21.23 -1.47 2.74
C GLN A 4 -20.47 -2.70 3.23
N PRO A 5 -20.79 -3.23 4.43
CA PRO A 5 -20.25 -4.50 4.91
C PRO A 5 -20.59 -5.66 3.97
N ILE A 6 -19.64 -6.56 3.75
CA ILE A 6 -19.88 -7.83 3.07
C ILE A 6 -20.43 -8.82 4.12
N PRO A 7 -21.62 -9.41 3.91
CA PRO A 7 -22.17 -10.40 4.84
C PRO A 7 -21.31 -11.67 4.93
N GLY A 8 -21.20 -12.23 6.13
CA GLY A 8 -20.51 -13.51 6.36
C GLY A 8 -18.98 -13.39 6.50
N ARG A 9 -18.29 -14.53 6.31
CA ARG A 9 -16.83 -14.66 6.38
C ARG A 9 -16.27 -14.79 4.96
N VAL A 10 -15.43 -13.85 4.56
CA VAL A 10 -14.76 -13.85 3.25
C VAL A 10 -13.24 -13.78 3.40
N THR A 11 -12.51 -14.19 2.36
CA THR A 11 -11.04 -14.10 2.22
C THR A 11 -10.71 -13.34 0.94
N ALA A 12 -9.49 -12.82 0.82
CA ALA A 12 -9.00 -12.27 -0.44
C ALA A 12 -8.90 -13.37 -1.51
N ALA A 13 -9.31 -13.05 -2.74
CA ALA A 13 -9.21 -13.91 -3.91
C ALA A 13 -7.87 -13.70 -4.66
N ALA A 14 -6.80 -13.37 -3.93
CA ALA A 14 -5.47 -13.16 -4.50
C ALA A 14 -4.83 -14.50 -4.89
N GLU A 15 -4.23 -14.57 -6.07
CA GLU A 15 -3.53 -15.77 -6.56
C GLU A 15 -2.07 -15.43 -6.82
N GLY A 16 -1.17 -16.38 -6.52
CA GLY A 16 0.25 -16.22 -6.81
C GLY A 16 1.00 -15.38 -5.78
N GLU A 17 2.15 -14.85 -6.18
CA GLU A 17 2.95 -13.95 -5.34
C GLU A 17 2.22 -12.62 -5.12
N VAL A 18 2.33 -12.09 -3.90
CA VAL A 18 1.89 -10.73 -3.57
C VAL A 18 3.05 -9.97 -2.95
N VAL A 19 3.27 -8.74 -3.41
CA VAL A 19 4.21 -7.82 -2.78
C VAL A 19 3.45 -6.79 -1.96
N VAL A 20 3.76 -6.71 -0.67
CA VAL A 20 3.24 -5.68 0.23
C VAL A 20 4.30 -4.61 0.42
N PHE A 21 4.03 -3.41 -0.11
CA PHE A 21 4.90 -2.26 0.05
C PHE A 21 4.26 -1.24 1.00
N MET A 22 4.90 -1.02 2.13
CA MET A 22 4.49 -0.05 3.13
C MET A 22 5.39 1.17 3.02
N ILE A 23 4.80 2.35 2.91
CA ILE A 23 5.54 3.61 2.93
C ILE A 23 4.86 4.58 3.87
N GLY A 24 5.63 5.27 4.68
CA GLY A 24 5.07 6.22 5.61
C GLY A 24 5.89 7.49 5.75
N MET A 25 5.22 8.50 6.29
CA MET A 25 5.76 9.79 6.63
C MET A 25 5.38 10.12 8.08
N ARG A 26 6.32 10.70 8.81
CA ARG A 26 6.12 11.23 10.16
C ARG A 26 6.52 12.70 10.23
N ILE A 27 5.64 13.53 10.77
CA ILE A 27 5.93 14.94 11.06
C ILE A 27 6.59 15.03 12.43
N ASN A 28 7.85 15.43 12.47
CA ASN A 28 8.61 15.61 13.72
C ASN A 28 8.54 17.06 14.24
N LYS A 29 8.53 18.05 13.32
CA LYS A 29 8.42 19.48 13.64
C LYS A 29 7.21 20.09 12.93
N TRP A 30 6.09 20.25 13.63
CA TRP A 30 4.84 20.77 13.06
C TRP A 30 4.96 22.18 12.45
N ARG A 31 5.79 23.03 13.04
CA ARG A 31 6.06 24.40 12.54
C ARG A 31 6.80 24.42 11.20
N ALA A 32 7.43 23.31 10.79
CA ALA A 32 8.21 23.19 9.57
C ALA A 32 7.33 22.89 8.33
N VAL A 33 6.24 23.65 8.14
CA VAL A 33 5.19 23.40 7.13
C VAL A 33 5.75 23.27 5.71
N ARG A 34 6.74 24.10 5.36
CA ARG A 34 7.42 24.07 4.06
C ARG A 34 8.12 22.74 3.74
N HIS A 35 8.40 21.92 4.75
CA HIS A 35 9.05 20.62 4.60
C HIS A 35 8.04 19.48 4.53
N TRP A 36 7.03 19.45 5.41
CA TRP A 36 6.08 18.32 5.45
C TRP A 36 4.92 18.45 4.47
N LEU A 37 4.42 19.65 4.20
CA LEU A 37 3.24 19.82 3.35
C LEU A 37 3.47 19.33 1.90
N PRO A 38 4.60 19.63 1.23
CA PRO A 38 4.87 19.09 -0.09
C PRO A 38 5.05 17.56 -0.09
N THR A 39 5.66 17.00 0.96
CA THR A 39 5.89 15.56 1.11
C THR A 39 4.56 14.81 1.23
N LEU A 40 3.61 15.36 2.01
CA LEU A 40 2.25 14.82 2.12
C LEU A 40 1.51 14.77 0.78
N GLY A 41 1.77 15.74 -0.10
CA GLY A 41 1.15 15.82 -1.43
C GLY A 41 1.78 14.93 -2.51
N ALA A 42 2.92 14.28 -2.25
CA ALA A 42 3.64 13.50 -3.25
C ALA A 42 2.97 12.13 -3.53
N MET A 43 2.64 11.39 -2.47
CA MET A 43 2.03 10.05 -2.59
C MET A 43 0.69 10.04 -3.35
N PRO A 44 -0.26 10.95 -3.12
CA PRO A 44 -1.51 10.97 -3.87
C PRO A 44 -1.32 11.11 -5.40
N ARG A 45 -0.28 11.82 -5.85
CA ARG A 45 0.02 11.98 -7.28
C ARG A 45 0.53 10.68 -7.89
N MET A 46 1.50 10.05 -7.23
CA MET A 46 2.02 8.73 -7.62
C MET A 46 0.91 7.68 -7.68
N LEU A 47 0.06 7.60 -6.64
CA LEU A 47 -1.05 6.65 -6.62
C LEU A 47 -2.08 6.92 -7.71
N LYS A 48 -2.32 8.18 -8.06
CA LYS A 48 -3.21 8.56 -9.17
C LYS A 48 -2.62 8.19 -10.53
N GLU A 49 -1.31 8.30 -10.71
CA GLU A 49 -0.61 7.82 -11.91
C GLU A 49 -0.75 6.30 -12.03
N LEU A 50 -0.41 5.56 -10.97
CA LEU A 50 -0.51 4.10 -10.94
C LEU A 50 -1.94 3.61 -11.20
N ALA A 51 -2.95 4.22 -10.57
CA ALA A 51 -4.35 3.84 -10.74
C ALA A 51 -4.90 4.11 -12.16
N ARG A 52 -4.21 4.90 -12.99
CA ARG A 52 -4.58 5.15 -14.39
C ARG A 52 -3.92 4.19 -15.36
N ASP A 53 -2.95 3.42 -14.90
CA ASP A 53 -2.14 2.51 -15.68
C ASP A 53 -2.42 1.07 -15.18
N PRO A 54 -3.36 0.34 -15.82
CA PRO A 54 -3.70 -1.02 -15.42
C PRO A 54 -2.51 -1.98 -15.44
N ASP A 55 -1.50 -1.71 -16.26
CA ASP A 55 -0.32 -2.56 -16.41
C ASP A 55 0.79 -2.23 -15.39
N SER A 56 0.61 -1.16 -14.60
CA SER A 56 1.58 -0.72 -13.60
C SER A 56 1.96 -1.77 -12.55
N GLY A 57 1.06 -2.74 -12.33
CA GLY A 57 1.22 -3.80 -11.34
C GLY A 57 0.77 -3.42 -9.93
N LEU A 58 0.22 -2.22 -9.73
CA LEU A 58 -0.43 -1.86 -8.47
C LEU A 58 -1.82 -2.51 -8.41
N LEU A 59 -1.98 -3.50 -7.52
CA LEU A 59 -3.27 -4.16 -7.26
C LEU A 59 -4.22 -3.28 -6.45
N GLY A 60 -3.66 -2.49 -5.53
CA GLY A 60 -4.45 -1.59 -4.70
C GLY A 60 -3.63 -0.98 -3.59
N TYR A 61 -4.25 -0.04 -2.87
CA TYR A 61 -3.59 0.62 -1.75
C TYR A 61 -4.59 1.03 -0.68
N ARG A 62 -4.07 1.28 0.52
CA ARG A 62 -4.82 1.79 1.66
C ARG A 62 -4.00 2.83 2.41
N ALA A 63 -4.59 4.01 2.61
CA ALA A 63 -4.06 5.01 3.51
C ALA A 63 -4.50 4.72 4.95
N LEU A 64 -3.54 4.79 5.87
CA LEU A 64 -3.69 4.63 7.31
C LEU A 64 -3.11 5.86 7.99
N ALA A 65 -3.68 6.21 9.15
CA ALA A 65 -3.14 7.25 10.00
C ALA A 65 -3.19 6.76 11.45
N SER A 66 -2.02 6.57 12.06
CA SER A 66 -1.91 6.20 13.48
C SER A 66 -2.00 7.43 14.39
N SER A 67 -1.65 8.61 13.87
CA SER A 67 -1.77 9.90 14.54
C SER A 67 -2.02 11.01 13.52
N LEU A 68 -2.21 12.25 13.97
CA LEU A 68 -2.39 13.39 13.05
C LEU A 68 -1.17 13.60 12.14
N GLY A 69 0.04 13.28 12.64
CA GLY A 69 1.33 13.49 11.98
C GLY A 69 1.94 12.26 11.35
N ASP A 70 1.37 11.08 11.59
CA ASP A 70 1.82 9.80 11.04
C ASP A 70 0.86 9.31 9.97
N ARG A 71 1.38 9.19 8.75
CA ARG A 71 0.63 8.71 7.59
C ARG A 71 1.36 7.52 7.01
N THR A 72 0.65 6.42 6.83
CA THR A 72 1.16 5.18 6.24
C THR A 72 0.29 4.82 5.05
N ILE A 73 0.90 4.34 3.97
CA ILE A 73 0.21 3.78 2.82
C ILE A 73 0.71 2.35 2.67
N VAL A 74 -0.24 1.41 2.73
CA VAL A 74 0.00 0.01 2.38
C VAL A 74 -0.39 -0.15 0.92
N GLN A 75 0.50 -0.68 0.11
CA GLN A 75 0.29 -0.95 -1.31
C GLN A 75 0.43 -2.45 -1.56
N TYR A 76 -0.40 -2.99 -2.43
CA TYR A 76 -0.36 -4.37 -2.89
C TYR A 76 0.07 -4.36 -4.35
N TRP A 77 1.07 -5.17 -4.68
CA TRP A 77 1.67 -5.24 -6.00
C TRP A 77 1.70 -6.67 -6.50
N GLU A 78 1.53 -6.85 -7.81
CA GLU A 78 1.55 -8.14 -8.50
C GLU A 78 2.92 -8.82 -8.42
N SER A 79 4.00 -8.04 -8.43
CA SER A 79 5.37 -8.57 -8.34
C SER A 79 6.35 -7.51 -7.86
N ARG A 80 7.49 -7.98 -7.36
CA ARG A 80 8.62 -7.12 -6.98
C ARG A 80 9.17 -6.41 -8.21
N GLU A 81 9.21 -7.08 -9.34
CA GLU A 81 9.80 -6.59 -10.59
C GLU A 81 9.02 -5.37 -11.10
N LYS A 82 7.68 -5.41 -11.08
CA LYS A 82 6.84 -4.27 -11.46
C LYS A 82 7.00 -3.08 -10.49
N LEU A 83 7.05 -3.35 -9.18
CA LEU A 83 7.32 -2.31 -8.17
C LEU A 83 8.68 -1.62 -8.42
N LEU A 84 9.74 -2.39 -8.67
CA LEU A 84 11.08 -1.87 -8.93
C LEU A 84 11.16 -1.13 -10.27
N ALA A 85 10.48 -1.63 -11.30
CA ALA A 85 10.39 -0.98 -12.61
C ALA A 85 9.77 0.42 -12.46
N TYR A 86 8.64 0.53 -11.77
CA TYR A 86 8.01 1.83 -11.48
C TYR A 86 8.93 2.76 -10.68
N ALA A 87 9.62 2.23 -9.65
CA ALA A 87 10.53 3.02 -8.85
C ALA A 87 11.75 3.56 -9.63
N ALA A 88 12.21 2.82 -10.64
CA ALA A 88 13.38 3.15 -11.46
C ALA A 88 13.05 4.02 -12.69
N ASP A 89 11.80 4.04 -13.17
CA ASP A 89 11.38 4.76 -14.36
C ASP A 89 11.56 6.29 -14.21
N GLN A 90 12.22 6.90 -15.20
CA GLN A 90 12.50 8.33 -15.24
C GLN A 90 11.33 9.18 -15.73
N SER A 91 10.36 8.55 -16.39
CA SER A 91 9.15 9.19 -16.89
C SER A 91 8.01 9.25 -15.88
N LYS A 92 8.10 8.49 -14.78
CA LYS A 92 7.06 8.35 -13.76
C LYS A 92 7.24 9.32 -12.59
N GLU A 93 6.19 9.53 -11.82
CA GLU A 93 6.14 10.50 -10.71
C GLU A 93 7.10 10.17 -9.55
N HIS A 94 7.54 8.91 -9.42
CA HIS A 94 8.38 8.48 -8.30
C HIS A 94 9.72 9.22 -8.21
N ARG A 95 10.51 9.24 -9.29
CA ARG A 95 11.84 9.88 -9.29
C ARG A 95 11.82 11.39 -9.03
N PRO A 96 10.96 12.21 -9.69
CA PRO A 96 10.90 13.63 -9.39
C PRO A 96 10.42 13.88 -7.95
N ALA A 97 9.47 13.09 -7.44
CA ALA A 97 9.04 13.17 -6.04
C ALA A 97 10.20 12.87 -5.07
N TRP A 98 10.95 11.79 -5.32
CA TRP A 98 12.11 11.41 -4.51
C TRP A 98 13.20 12.48 -4.50
N ALA A 99 13.56 13.00 -5.68
CA ALA A 99 14.53 14.07 -5.81
C ALA A 99 14.08 15.34 -5.07
N ALA A 100 12.80 15.68 -5.17
CA ALA A 100 12.23 16.85 -4.50
C ALA A 100 12.17 16.67 -2.97
N PHE A 101 11.90 15.46 -2.48
CA PHE A 101 12.01 15.15 -1.05
C PHE A 101 13.45 15.30 -0.56
N ASN A 102 14.42 14.67 -1.23
CA ASN A 102 15.83 14.72 -0.83
C ASN A 102 16.39 16.14 -0.76
N ARG A 103 16.02 17.00 -1.73
CA ARG A 103 16.41 18.42 -1.69
C ARG A 103 15.88 19.13 -0.44
N ARG A 104 14.65 18.85 -0.03
CA ARG A 104 14.04 19.46 1.17
C ARG A 104 14.58 18.87 2.46
N ALA A 105 14.89 17.58 2.47
CA ALA A 105 15.39 16.87 3.64
C ALA A 105 16.74 17.45 4.12
N ARG A 106 17.63 17.81 3.19
CA ARG A 106 18.97 18.38 3.47
C ARG A 106 18.95 19.63 4.35
N GLY A 107 17.90 20.45 4.29
CA GLY A 107 17.74 21.67 5.10
C GLY A 107 16.66 21.57 6.17
N SER A 108 16.18 20.36 6.48
CA SER A 108 15.03 20.16 7.37
C SER A 108 15.41 19.83 8.81
N GLU A 109 16.67 19.51 9.11
CA GLU A 109 17.11 19.03 10.43
C GLU A 109 16.17 17.96 11.02
N GLY A 110 15.77 16.99 10.19
CA GLY A 110 14.86 15.92 10.61
C GLY A 110 13.42 16.37 10.89
N SER A 111 12.96 17.51 10.37
CA SER A 111 11.58 18.00 10.54
C SER A 111 10.52 17.01 10.07
N VAL A 112 10.87 16.14 9.12
CA VAL A 112 10.01 15.14 8.50
C VAL A 112 10.80 13.86 8.31
N GLY A 113 10.26 12.75 8.80
CA GLY A 113 10.76 11.42 8.52
C GLY A 113 9.95 10.75 7.43
N ILE A 114 10.59 9.89 6.67
CA ILE A 114 9.94 8.92 5.80
C ILE A 114 10.54 7.54 6.06
N TRP A 115 9.78 6.51 5.78
CA TRP A 115 10.22 5.12 5.88
C TRP A 115 9.49 4.29 4.86
N HIS A 116 10.06 3.16 4.47
CA HIS A 116 9.37 2.17 3.67
C HIS A 116 9.87 0.76 3.96
N GLU A 117 8.99 -0.22 3.79
CA GLU A 117 9.23 -1.64 3.98
C GLU A 117 8.61 -2.39 2.81
N THR A 118 9.34 -3.35 2.24
CA THR A 118 8.86 -4.18 1.13
C THR A 118 8.90 -5.64 1.54
N TYR A 119 7.75 -6.30 1.48
CA TYR A 119 7.61 -7.73 1.74
C TYR A 119 7.21 -8.45 0.46
N VAL A 120 8.05 -9.38 0.02
CA VAL A 120 7.72 -10.29 -1.08
C VAL A 120 7.16 -11.56 -0.46
N VAL A 121 5.89 -11.84 -0.72
CA VAL A 121 5.17 -12.95 -0.09
C VAL A 121 4.80 -13.96 -1.17
N PRO A 122 5.49 -15.11 -1.23
CA PRO A 122 5.20 -16.15 -2.21
C PRO A 122 3.76 -16.68 -2.07
N ALA A 123 3.27 -17.30 -3.15
CA ALA A 123 2.06 -18.10 -3.10
C ALA A 123 2.12 -19.08 -1.92
N GLY A 124 1.00 -19.20 -1.23
CA GLY A 124 0.84 -20.03 -0.04
C GLY A 124 1.50 -19.51 1.24
N SER A 125 2.10 -18.31 1.22
CA SER A 125 2.75 -17.68 2.39
C SER A 125 1.95 -16.52 2.98
N TYR A 126 0.69 -16.36 2.57
CA TYR A 126 -0.25 -15.40 3.12
C TYR A 126 -1.63 -16.04 3.32
N GLU A 127 -2.38 -15.52 4.28
CA GLU A 127 -3.80 -15.82 4.46
C GLU A 127 -4.55 -14.56 4.92
N SER A 128 -5.86 -14.52 4.69
CA SER A 128 -6.69 -13.40 5.13
C SER A 128 -8.09 -13.87 5.53
N ILE A 129 -8.73 -13.07 6.38
CA ILE A 129 -10.14 -13.23 6.74
C ILE A 129 -10.75 -11.87 7.02
N TYR A 130 -11.95 -11.66 6.50
CA TYR A 130 -12.77 -10.48 6.71
C TYR A 130 -14.16 -10.93 7.17
N VAL A 131 -14.66 -10.35 8.26
CA VAL A 131 -15.96 -10.71 8.86
C VAL A 131 -16.75 -9.44 9.13
N GLY A 132 -17.90 -9.28 8.47
CA GLY A 132 -18.74 -8.09 8.64
C GLY A 132 -18.05 -6.76 8.28
N MET A 133 -17.04 -6.82 7.42
CA MET A 133 -16.27 -5.66 6.97
C MET A 133 -16.62 -5.32 5.52
N PRO A 134 -16.58 -4.05 5.12
CA PRO A 134 -16.48 -3.71 3.69
C PRO A 134 -15.20 -4.31 3.09
N ALA A 135 -15.09 -4.33 1.76
CA ALA A 135 -13.85 -4.73 1.09
C ALA A 135 -12.63 -4.04 1.71
N HIS A 136 -11.64 -4.81 2.13
CA HIS A 136 -10.54 -4.34 2.96
C HIS A 136 -9.21 -4.97 2.58
N GLY A 137 -8.11 -4.21 2.71
CA GLY A 137 -6.75 -4.70 2.51
C GLY A 137 -6.58 -5.43 1.18
N LEU A 138 -5.96 -6.60 1.22
CA LEU A 138 -5.75 -7.46 0.04
C LEU A 138 -7.07 -7.85 -0.66
N GLY A 139 -8.14 -8.08 0.10
CA GLY A 139 -9.46 -8.37 -0.46
C GLY A 139 -10.09 -7.20 -1.24
N ALA A 140 -9.72 -5.96 -0.92
CA ALA A 140 -10.11 -4.81 -1.75
C ALA A 140 -9.27 -4.71 -3.04
N ALA A 141 -8.02 -5.20 -3.01
CA ALA A 141 -7.09 -5.14 -4.12
C ALA A 141 -7.33 -6.27 -5.15
N CYS A 142 -7.65 -7.48 -4.68
CA CYS A 142 -7.79 -8.67 -5.53
C CYS A 142 -9.22 -9.23 -5.57
N GLY A 143 -10.18 -8.56 -4.92
CA GLY A 143 -11.51 -9.11 -4.71
C GLY A 143 -11.59 -10.09 -3.54
N THR A 144 -12.80 -10.55 -3.24
CA THR A 144 -13.08 -11.44 -2.11
C THR A 144 -13.91 -12.64 -2.51
N GLU A 145 -13.70 -13.78 -1.85
CA GLU A 145 -14.50 -14.99 -2.00
C GLU A 145 -14.90 -15.59 -0.63
N PRO A 146 -15.93 -16.46 -0.55
CA PRO A 146 -16.30 -17.12 0.69
C PRO A 146 -15.13 -17.91 1.29
N VAL A 147 -14.91 -17.80 2.61
CA VAL A 147 -13.80 -18.51 3.30
C VAL A 147 -13.77 -20.00 2.99
N ALA A 148 -14.94 -20.65 2.87
CA ALA A 148 -15.06 -22.07 2.55
C ALA A 148 -14.36 -22.50 1.24
N ARG A 149 -14.11 -21.56 0.30
CA ARG A 149 -13.37 -21.84 -0.95
C ARG A 149 -11.88 -22.15 -0.70
N ARG A 150 -11.25 -21.49 0.29
CA ARG A 150 -9.84 -21.68 0.67
C ARG A 150 -9.65 -22.49 1.95
N GLY A 151 -10.69 -22.61 2.76
CA GLY A 151 -10.73 -23.40 3.97
C GLY A 151 -11.06 -22.61 5.22
N GLU A 152 -11.80 -23.26 6.11
CA GLU A 152 -12.31 -22.66 7.35
C GLU A 152 -11.20 -22.34 8.36
N ARG A 153 -10.09 -23.09 8.32
CA ARG A 153 -8.92 -22.90 9.20
C ARG A 153 -7.83 -22.11 8.49
N ALA A 154 -7.07 -21.29 9.24
CA ALA A 154 -5.96 -20.50 8.71
C ALA A 154 -4.92 -21.36 7.96
N ALA A 155 -4.54 -22.51 8.52
CA ALA A 155 -3.59 -23.43 7.88
C ALA A 155 -4.05 -23.93 6.49
N GLN A 156 -5.37 -24.11 6.30
CA GLN A 156 -5.92 -24.53 4.99
C GLN A 156 -5.84 -23.39 3.96
N ARG A 157 -5.98 -22.15 4.41
CA ARG A 157 -5.87 -20.97 3.55
C ARG A 157 -4.43 -20.69 3.10
N PHE A 158 -3.45 -20.93 3.97
CA PHE A 158 -2.04 -20.92 3.55
C PHE A 158 -1.78 -21.98 2.47
N ALA A 159 -2.34 -23.19 2.59
CA ALA A 159 -2.11 -24.25 1.60
C ALA A 159 -2.81 -24.04 0.24
N SER A 160 -3.73 -23.08 0.13
CA SER A 160 -4.59 -22.84 -1.05
C SER A 160 -4.39 -21.46 -1.68
N SER A 161 -3.43 -20.68 -1.19
CA SER A 161 -3.06 -19.36 -1.75
C SER A 161 -1.84 -19.44 -2.65
#